data_AF-A0A1H8M6Y1-F1
#
_entry.id   AF-A0A1H8M6Y1-F1
#
_cell.length_a   1.000
_cell.length_b   1.000
_cell.length_c   1.000
_cell.angle_alpha   90.00
_cell.angle_beta   90.00
_cell.angle_gamma   90.00
#
_symmetry.space_group_name_H-M   'P 1'
#
loop_
_entity.id
_entity.type
_entity.pdbx_description
1 polymer ?
#
loop_
_entity_poly.entity_id
_entity_poly.type
_entity_poly.pdbx_seq_one_letter_code
_entity_poly.pdbx_strand_id
1 'polypeptide(L)'
;MKKIKDERLRGQTLKSIRLAFLVQTTGIIIVMGYQAITDSINAMLSNPVWIVLQISMIVLLVANMGFHMMFTIKHRVKRLLLVISNLV
;
A
#
# COMPACT_ATOMS: atom_id res chain seq x y z
N MET A 1 25.00 -6.38 3.09
CA MET A 1 23.62 -6.88 2.86
C MET A 1 23.61 -7.79 1.65
N LYS A 2 23.30 -9.08 1.81
CA LYS A 2 23.31 -10.05 0.69
C LYS A 2 22.00 -9.88 -0.10
N LYS A 3 22.07 -9.47 -1.37
CA LYS A 3 20.88 -9.32 -2.23
C LYS A 3 20.22 -10.69 -2.38
N ILE A 4 18.97 -10.80 -1.92
CA ILE A 4 18.15 -12.00 -2.15
C ILE A 4 17.87 -12.07 -3.65
N LYS A 5 18.47 -13.07 -4.32
CA LYS A 5 18.30 -13.29 -5.78
C LYS A 5 17.09 -14.17 -6.10
N ASP A 6 16.65 -15.02 -5.17
CA ASP A 6 15.54 -15.92 -5.40
C ASP A 6 14.19 -15.21 -5.37
N GLU A 7 13.45 -15.36 -6.47
CA GLU A 7 12.14 -14.74 -6.68
C GLU A 7 11.09 -15.27 -5.69
N ARG A 8 11.19 -16.56 -5.34
CA ARG A 8 10.33 -17.23 -4.36
C ARG A 8 10.47 -16.63 -2.97
N LEU A 9 11.71 -16.37 -2.54
CA LEU A 9 12.01 -15.78 -1.23
C LEU A 9 11.52 -14.33 -1.17
N ARG A 10 11.73 -13.55 -2.25
CA ARG A 10 11.20 -12.19 -2.38
C ARG A 10 9.68 -12.15 -2.28
N GLY A 11 8.98 -13.08 -2.92
CA GLY A 11 7.52 -13.18 -2.87
C GLY A 11 6.98 -13.47 -1.46
N GLN A 12 7.65 -14.33 -0.70
CA GLN A 12 7.29 -14.61 0.69
C GLN A 12 7.55 -13.39 1.58
N THR A 13 8.71 -12.72 1.45
CA THR A 13 9.02 -11.50 2.20
C THR A 13 7.98 -10.40 1.96
N LEU A 14 7.54 -10.21 0.72
CA LEU A 14 6.49 -9.23 0.40
C LEU A 14 5.14 -9.57 1.06
N LYS A 15 4.78 -10.85 1.16
CA LYS A 15 3.59 -11.29 1.90
C LYS A 15 3.72 -11.03 3.40
N SER A 16 4.89 -11.30 3.99
CA SER A 16 5.16 -11.02 5.40
C SER A 16 5.11 -9.53 5.72
N ILE A 17 5.71 -8.68 4.87
CA ILE A 17 5.65 -7.22 5.03
C ILE A 17 4.20 -6.73 4.94
N ARG A 18 3.40 -7.26 4.01
CA ARG A 18 1.97 -6.90 3.90
C ARG A 18 1.19 -7.26 5.17
N LEU A 19 1.44 -8.44 5.74
CA LEU A 19 0.80 -8.85 6.99
C LEU A 19 1.22 -7.96 8.16
N ALA A 20 2.52 -7.67 8.28
CA ALA A 20 3.04 -6.77 9.31
C ALA A 20 2.43 -5.36 9.21
N PHE A 21 2.33 -4.83 7.98
CA PHE A 21 1.70 -3.54 7.72
C PHE A 21 0.21 -3.53 8.11
N LEU A 22 -0.52 -4.61 7.83
CA LEU A 22 -1.92 -4.76 8.23
C LEU A 22 -2.05 -4.75 9.76
N VAL A 23 -1.28 -5.58 10.46
CA VAL A 23 -1.29 -5.66 11.93
C VAL A 23 -0.90 -4.32 12.55
N GLN A 24 0.12 -3.64 12.02
CA GLN A 24 0.55 -2.33 12.49
C GLN A 24 -0.56 -1.29 12.34
N THR A 25 -1.22 -1.25 11.17
CA THR A 25 -2.30 -0.29 10.90
C THR A 25 -3.48 -0.54 11.83
N THR A 26 -3.89 -1.80 12.01
CA THR A 26 -4.97 -2.17 12.95
C THR A 26 -4.61 -1.85 14.40
N GLY A 27 -3.37 -2.13 14.82
CA GLY A 27 -2.89 -1.82 16.16
C GLY A 27 -2.92 -0.33 16.47
N ILE A 28 -2.46 0.51 15.52
CA ILE A 28 -2.54 1.97 15.66
C ILE A 28 -4.00 2.42 15.76
N ILE A 29 -4.90 1.93 14.90
CA ILE A 29 -6.32 2.28 14.94
C ILE A 29 -6.95 1.93 16.29
N ILE A 30 -6.64 0.76 16.87
CA ILE A 30 -7.17 0.34 18.18
C ILE A 30 -6.69 1.28 19.29
N VAL A 31 -5.39 1.58 19.34
CA VAL A 31 -4.81 2.48 20.35
C VAL A 31 -5.41 3.87 20.25
N MET A 32 -5.58 4.38 19.02
CA MET A 32 -6.17 5.70 18.80
C MET A 32 -7.66 5.73 19.10
N GLY A 33 -8.40 4.66 18.77
CA GLY A 33 -9.81 4.52 19.13
C GLY A 33 -10.00 4.52 20.65
N TYR A 34 -9.11 3.86 21.40
CA TYR A 34 -9.11 3.91 22.86
C TYR A 34 -8.84 5.33 23.40
N GLN A 35 -7.86 6.04 22.85
CA GLN A 35 -7.59 7.44 23.20
C GLN A 35 -8.78 8.36 22.90
N ALA A 36 -9.46 8.16 21.77
CA ALA A 36 -10.62 8.97 21.39
C ALA A 36 -11.78 8.82 22.39
N ILE A 37 -11.99 7.62 22.94
CA ILE A 37 -13.02 7.33 23.94
C ILE A 37 -12.62 7.88 25.32
N THR A 38 -11.33 7.82 25.68
CA THR A 38 -10.84 8.14 27.03
C THR A 38 -10.52 9.62 27.22
N ASP A 39 -9.81 10.24 26.27
CA ASP A 39 -9.23 11.60 26.41
C ASP A 39 -9.91 12.64 25.51
N SER A 40 -10.94 12.26 24.74
CA SER A 40 -11.62 13.02 23.67
C SER A 40 -11.01 12.89 22.28
N ILE A 41 -11.89 12.98 21.27
CA ILE A 41 -11.54 12.98 19.85
C ILE A 41 -10.54 14.10 19.52
N ASN A 42 -10.65 15.26 20.17
CA ASN A 42 -9.73 16.38 19.93
C ASN A 42 -8.28 16.06 20.35
N ALA A 43 -8.09 15.26 21.40
CA ALA A 43 -6.78 14.78 21.82
C ALA A 43 -6.23 13.71 20.87
N MET A 44 -7.10 12.89 20.27
CA MET A 44 -6.71 11.95 19.22
C MET A 44 -6.24 12.68 17.95
N LEU A 45 -6.96 13.72 17.52
CA LEU A 45 -6.66 14.47 16.30
C LEU A 45 -5.36 15.28 16.40
N SER A 46 -5.02 15.78 17.59
CA SER A 46 -3.77 16.49 17.84
C SER A 46 -2.56 15.57 18.04
N ASN A 47 -2.79 14.25 18.20
CA ASN A 47 -1.72 13.28 18.37
C ASN A 47 -0.90 13.17 17.06
N PRO A 48 0.43 13.31 17.11
CA PRO A 48 1.29 13.19 15.92
C PRO A 48 1.16 11.83 15.21
N VAL A 49 0.80 10.76 15.93
CA VAL A 49 0.57 9.42 15.34
C VAL A 49 -0.63 9.45 14.38
N TRP A 50 -1.67 10.22 14.69
CA TRP A 50 -2.83 10.39 13.80
C TRP A 50 -2.42 10.96 12.45
N ILE A 51 -1.62 12.03 12.50
CA ILE A 51 -1.18 12.79 11.33
C ILE A 51 -0.33 11.89 10.44
N VAL A 52 0.60 11.13 11.02
CA VAL A 52 1.43 10.18 10.28
C VAL A 52 0.58 9.09 9.62
N LEU A 53 -0.45 8.59 10.31
CA LEU A 53 -1.38 7.60 9.75
C LEU A 53 -2.15 8.16 8.55
N GLN A 54 -2.67 9.39 8.65
CA GLN A 54 -3.38 10.05 7.55
C GLN A 54 -2.47 10.27 6.33
N ILE A 55 -1.25 10.78 6.54
CA ILE A 55 -0.27 10.96 5.46
C ILE A 55 0.07 9.61 4.81
N SER A 56 0.29 8.58 5.62
CA SER A 56 0.58 7.23 5.12
C SER A 56 -0.57 6.67 4.26
N MET A 57 -1.83 6.92 4.65
CA MET A 57 -2.98 6.53 3.85
C MET A 57 -3.05 7.27 2.51
N ILE A 58 -2.76 8.58 2.49
CA ILE A 58 -2.72 9.36 1.25
C ILE A 58 -1.62 8.84 0.31
N VAL A 59 -0.41 8.62 0.84
CA VAL A 59 0.71 8.06 0.07
C VAL A 59 0.33 6.69 -0.50
N LEU A 60 -0.31 5.83 0.31
CA LEU A 60 -0.77 4.52 -0.12
C LEU A 60 -1.82 4.62 -1.24
N LEU A 61 -2.77 5.55 -1.14
CA LEU A 61 -3.80 5.78 -2.15
C LEU A 61 -3.15 6.20 -3.49
N VAL A 62 -2.26 7.19 -3.44
CA VAL A 62 -1.54 7.68 -4.64
C VAL A 62 -0.69 6.58 -5.26
N ALA A 63 0.04 5.80 -4.45
CA ALA A 63 0.83 4.68 -4.93
C ALA A 63 -0.04 3.64 -5.66
N ASN A 64 -1.17 3.25 -5.07
CA ASN A 64 -2.09 2.28 -5.68
C ASN A 64 -2.71 2.79 -6.98
N MET A 65 -3.09 4.07 -7.05
CA MET A 65 -3.60 4.68 -8.28
C MET A 65 -2.56 4.66 -9.41
N GLY A 66 -1.30 5.00 -9.10
CA GLY A 66 -0.19 4.96 -10.04
C GLY A 66 0.06 3.54 -10.58
N PHE A 67 0.06 2.53 -9.71
CA PHE A 67 0.19 1.13 -10.13
C PHE A 67 -0.94 0.68 -11.05
N HIS A 68 -2.18 1.02 -10.73
CA HIS A 68 -3.35 0.65 -11.55
C HIS A 68 -3.31 1.30 -12.94
N MET A 69 -2.96 2.58 -13.01
CA MET A 69 -2.87 3.31 -14.28
C MET A 69 -1.75 2.72 -15.17
N MET A 70 -0.56 2.52 -14.61
CA MET A 70 0.58 1.95 -15.34
C MET A 70 0.31 0.51 -15.81
N PHE A 71 -0.34 -0.31 -14.98
CA PHE A 71 -0.78 -1.66 -15.36
C PHE A 71 -1.77 -1.62 -16.54
N THR A 72 -2.75 -0.72 -16.49
CA THR A 72 -3.76 -0.54 -17.54
C THR A 72 -3.13 -0.13 -18.88
N ILE A 73 -2.19 0.81 -18.87
CA ILE A 73 -1.48 1.26 -20.08
C ILE A 73 -0.67 0.10 -20.69
N LYS A 74 0.10 -0.61 -19.86
CA LYS A 74 0.93 -1.74 -20.33
C LYS A 74 0.08 -2.85 -20.97
N HIS A 75 -1.09 -3.14 -20.40
CA HIS A 75 -2.00 -4.13 -20.97
C HIS A 75 -2.63 -3.64 -22.29
N ARG A 76 -3.00 -2.37 -22.43
CA ARG A 76 -3.54 -1.81 -23.67
C ARG A 76 -2.51 -1.84 -24.80
N VAL A 77 -1.28 -1.40 -24.55
CA VAL A 77 -0.18 -1.40 -25.54
C VAL A 77 0.13 -2.83 -26.02
N LYS A 78 0.22 -3.80 -25.10
CA LYS A 78 0.47 -5.21 -25.47
C LYS A 78 -0.64 -5.78 -26.35
N ARG A 79 -1.90 -5.41 -26.10
CA ARG A 79 -3.05 -5.85 -26.90
C ARG A 79 -3.01 -5.28 -28.32
N LEU A 80 -2.63 -4.01 -28.46
CA LEU A 80 -2.48 -3.36 -29.77
C LEU A 80 -1.34 -3.98 -30.59
N LEU A 81 -0.21 -4.27 -29.96
CA LEU A 81 0.92 -4.95 -30.61
C LEU A 81 0.54 -6.35 -31.13
N LEU A 82 -0.26 -7.10 -30.37
CA LEU A 82 -0.73 -8.42 -30.81
C LEU A 82 -1.70 -8.35 -32.01
N VAL A 83 -2.57 -7.33 -32.06
CA VAL A 83 -3.48 -7.14 -33.20
C VAL A 83 -2.69 -6.77 -34.46
N ILE A 84 -1.71 -5.86 -34.36
CA ILE A 84 -0.86 -5.47 -35.48
C ILE A 84 -0.05 -6.67 -35.99
N SER A 85 0.50 -7.49 -35.08
CA SER A 85 1.27 -8.70 -35.43
C SER A 85 0.43 -9.81 -36.07
N ASN A 86 -0.89 -9.82 -35.90
CA ASN A 86 -1.78 -10.80 -36.55
C ASN A 86 -2.37 -10.27 -37.87
N LEU A 87 -2.15 -8.99 -38.18
CA LEU A 87 -2.65 -8.34 -39.40
C LEU A 87 -1.59 -8.25 -40.51
N VAL A 88 -0.32 -8.52 -40.18
CA VAL A 88 0.85 -8.59 -41.08
C VAL A 88 1.28 -10.04 -41.20
#